data_AF-P75592-F1
#
_entry.id   AF-P75592-F1
#
_cell.length_a   1.000
_cell.length_b   1.000
_cell.length_c   1.000
_cell.angle_alpha   90.00
_cell.angle_beta   90.00
_cell.angle_gamma   90.00
#
_symmetry.space_group_name_H-M   'P 1'
#
loop_
_entity.id
_entity.type
_entity.pdbx_description
1 polymer ?
#
loop_
_entity_poly.entity_id
_entity_poly.type
_entity_poly.pdbx_seq_one_letter_code
_entity_poly.pdbx_strand_id
1 'polypeptide(L)'
;MKEKIPFYNEKEFHDMVKKTKKGTFSGWYIIDKDNKSVEFSGSFNRQFKLNKPVIPVNTEYVTRKEFNEYKVSNDQRLTKIETTLAAQGEQINKLTQTVEKQGEQINQLVQVVLLHGEQINKLTQTVEKQGEQIKELQVEQKAQGEQIKAQGKQIKAQGKTLKSILQALGGINKRLDKIDPPK
;
A
#
# COMPACT_ATOMS: atom_id res chain seq x y z
N MET A 1 -52.83 -15.75 -66.02
CA MET A 1 -53.66 -16.03 -64.82
C MET A 1 -53.00 -17.15 -64.05
N LYS A 2 -52.92 -17.07 -62.71
CA LYS A 2 -52.41 -18.20 -61.89
C LYS A 2 -53.52 -19.25 -61.75
N GLU A 3 -53.22 -20.52 -62.03
CA GLU A 3 -54.18 -21.63 -61.94
C GLU A 3 -54.46 -21.98 -60.48
N LYS A 4 -55.74 -22.10 -60.11
CA LYS A 4 -56.18 -22.48 -58.77
C LYS A 4 -56.45 -23.98 -58.74
N ILE A 5 -55.76 -24.72 -57.88
CA ILE A 5 -55.93 -26.16 -57.76
C ILE A 5 -56.65 -26.46 -56.43
N PRO A 6 -57.76 -27.22 -56.43
CA PRO A 6 -58.40 -27.66 -55.19
C PRO A 6 -57.49 -28.58 -54.39
N PHE A 7 -57.56 -28.50 -53.05
CA PHE A 7 -56.76 -29.38 -52.18
C PHE A 7 -57.07 -30.87 -52.33
N TYR A 8 -58.28 -31.21 -52.78
CA TYR A 8 -58.77 -32.58 -52.93
C TYR A 8 -59.74 -32.64 -54.09
N ASN A 9 -59.85 -33.80 -54.76
CA ASN A 9 -61.04 -34.04 -55.58
C ASN A 9 -62.27 -34.07 -54.64
N GLU A 10 -63.39 -33.50 -55.08
CA GLU A 10 -64.58 -33.31 -54.22
C GLU A 10 -65.05 -34.62 -53.58
N LYS A 11 -64.85 -35.76 -54.26
CA LYS A 11 -65.27 -37.10 -53.81
C LYS A 11 -64.43 -37.61 -52.64
N GLU A 12 -63.11 -37.60 -52.76
CA GLU A 12 -62.18 -37.98 -51.68
C GLU A 12 -62.33 -37.06 -50.46
N PHE A 13 -62.55 -35.76 -50.70
CA PHE A 13 -62.83 -34.82 -49.63
C PHE A 13 -64.12 -35.18 -48.89
N HIS A 14 -65.21 -35.44 -49.61
CA HIS A 14 -66.48 -35.86 -49.02
C HIS A 14 -66.33 -37.14 -48.20
N ASP A 15 -65.60 -38.12 -48.70
CA ASP A 15 -65.35 -39.39 -48.01
C ASP A 15 -64.46 -39.22 -46.76
N MET A 16 -63.44 -38.37 -46.82
CA MET A 16 -62.59 -38.04 -45.68
C MET A 16 -63.37 -37.29 -44.58
N VAL A 17 -64.19 -36.31 -44.95
CA VAL A 17 -65.03 -35.57 -44.00
C VAL A 17 -66.03 -36.50 -43.32
N LYS A 18 -66.66 -37.41 -44.08
CA LYS A 18 -67.53 -38.47 -43.52
C LYS A 18 -66.79 -39.37 -42.53
N LYS A 19 -65.58 -39.82 -42.86
CA LYS A 19 -64.77 -40.70 -41.99
C LYS A 19 -64.32 -40.01 -40.71
N THR A 20 -63.81 -38.80 -40.82
CA THR A 20 -63.14 -38.15 -39.69
C THR A 20 -64.11 -37.43 -38.77
N LYS A 21 -65.32 -37.05 -39.25
CA LYS A 21 -66.27 -36.16 -38.56
C LYS A 21 -65.62 -34.86 -38.03
N LYS A 22 -64.43 -34.51 -38.52
CA LYS A 22 -63.51 -33.54 -37.91
C LYS A 22 -63.34 -32.33 -38.83
N GLY A 23 -64.37 -31.49 -38.88
CA GLY A 23 -64.33 -30.21 -39.57
C GLY A 23 -64.23 -30.30 -41.08
N THR A 24 -64.70 -29.27 -41.75
CA THR A 24 -64.54 -29.09 -43.20
C THR A 24 -63.36 -28.16 -43.44
N PHE A 25 -62.43 -28.59 -44.31
CA PHE A 25 -61.42 -27.71 -44.90
C PHE A 25 -61.69 -27.61 -46.39
N SER A 26 -62.29 -26.51 -46.82
CA SER A 26 -62.41 -26.20 -48.25
C SER A 26 -61.45 -25.08 -48.60
N GLY A 27 -60.81 -25.20 -49.75
CA GLY A 27 -59.83 -24.24 -50.19
C GLY A 27 -59.19 -24.59 -51.52
N TRP A 28 -58.34 -23.68 -51.96
CA TRP A 28 -57.53 -23.80 -53.16
C TRP A 28 -56.12 -23.34 -52.82
N TYR A 29 -55.15 -23.96 -53.46
CA TYR A 29 -53.79 -23.47 -53.43
C TYR A 29 -53.39 -22.96 -54.82
N ILE A 30 -52.45 -22.03 -54.82
CA ILE A 30 -51.81 -21.52 -56.02
C ILE A 30 -50.33 -21.83 -55.88
N ILE A 31 -49.78 -22.59 -56.85
CA ILE A 31 -48.33 -22.78 -56.94
C ILE A 31 -47.77 -21.63 -57.75
N ASP A 32 -47.00 -20.77 -57.09
CA ASP A 32 -46.20 -19.76 -57.76
C ASP A 32 -44.81 -20.35 -58.03
N LYS A 33 -44.60 -20.82 -59.27
CA LYS A 33 -43.32 -21.41 -59.67
C LYS A 33 -42.17 -20.41 -59.63
N ASP A 34 -42.46 -19.12 -59.83
CA ASP A 34 -41.46 -18.06 -59.90
C ASP A 34 -40.96 -17.70 -58.50
N ASN A 35 -41.87 -17.62 -57.52
CA ASN A 35 -41.53 -17.31 -56.12
C ASN A 35 -41.20 -18.53 -55.26
N LYS A 36 -41.28 -19.75 -55.82
CA LYS A 36 -41.17 -21.03 -55.08
C LYS A 36 -42.07 -21.08 -53.84
N SER A 37 -43.22 -20.42 -53.92
CA SER A 37 -44.18 -20.31 -52.84
C SER A 37 -45.48 -21.02 -53.21
N VAL A 38 -46.18 -21.49 -52.18
CA VAL A 38 -47.53 -21.99 -52.30
C VAL A 38 -48.42 -21.09 -51.46
N GLU A 39 -49.32 -20.37 -52.13
CA GLU A 39 -50.34 -19.59 -51.44
C GLU A 39 -51.53 -20.50 -51.15
N PHE A 40 -51.91 -20.60 -49.88
CA PHE A 40 -53.05 -21.39 -49.43
C PHE A 40 -54.22 -20.46 -49.12
N SER A 41 -55.37 -20.69 -49.76
CA SER A 41 -56.62 -20.05 -49.39
C SER A 41 -57.62 -21.11 -48.97
N GLY A 42 -58.26 -20.94 -47.83
CA GLY A 42 -59.28 -21.88 -47.38
C GLY A 42 -59.93 -21.46 -46.08
N SER A 43 -61.11 -22.02 -45.84
CA SER A 43 -61.82 -21.87 -44.57
C SER A 43 -61.55 -23.09 -43.71
N PHE A 44 -61.20 -22.86 -42.44
CA PHE A 44 -60.93 -23.90 -41.47
C PHE A 44 -61.79 -23.69 -40.23
N ASN A 45 -62.82 -24.52 -40.05
CA ASN A 45 -63.79 -24.38 -38.96
C ASN A 45 -63.35 -25.05 -37.64
N ARG A 46 -62.05 -25.24 -37.41
CA ARG A 46 -61.55 -25.84 -36.16
C ARG A 46 -61.19 -24.73 -35.17
N GLN A 47 -61.99 -24.59 -34.12
CA GLN A 47 -61.63 -23.82 -32.94
C GLN A 47 -60.51 -24.57 -32.20
N PHE A 48 -59.26 -24.12 -32.33
CA PHE A 48 -58.22 -24.56 -31.41
C PHE A 48 -58.58 -24.03 -30.02
N LYS A 49 -58.87 -24.93 -29.07
CA LYS A 49 -58.89 -24.55 -27.67
C LYS A 49 -57.44 -24.21 -27.31
N LEU A 50 -57.14 -22.91 -27.19
CA LEU A 50 -55.87 -22.46 -26.66
C LEU A 50 -55.78 -22.99 -25.23
N ASN A 51 -54.91 -23.99 -25.00
CA ASN A 51 -54.57 -24.43 -23.66
C ASN A 51 -53.84 -23.27 -22.97
N LYS A 52 -54.61 -22.43 -22.27
CA LYS A 52 -54.03 -21.40 -21.42
C LYS A 52 -53.24 -22.14 -20.33
N PRO A 53 -51.94 -21.85 -20.13
CA PRO A 53 -51.17 -22.47 -19.07
C PRO A 53 -51.89 -22.21 -17.74
N VAL A 54 -51.87 -23.20 -16.83
CA VAL A 54 -52.35 -22.98 -15.46
C VAL A 54 -51.36 -22.05 -14.79
N ILE A 55 -51.76 -20.79 -14.61
CA ILE A 55 -50.91 -19.77 -14.02
C ILE A 55 -51.19 -19.71 -12.50
N PRO A 56 -50.15 -19.63 -11.64
CA PRO A 56 -50.34 -19.46 -10.21
C PRO A 56 -51.23 -18.25 -9.88
N VAL A 57 -52.08 -18.36 -8.86
CA VAL A 57 -53.06 -17.33 -8.45
C VAL A 57 -52.45 -15.99 -8.00
N ASN A 58 -51.13 -15.87 -7.97
CA ASN A 58 -50.41 -14.66 -7.56
C ASN A 58 -49.42 -14.16 -8.63
N THR A 59 -49.71 -14.37 -9.91
CA THR A 59 -48.93 -13.75 -10.99
C THR A 59 -49.56 -12.44 -11.41
N GLU A 60 -48.79 -11.37 -11.27
CA GLU A 60 -49.08 -10.11 -11.93
C GLU A 60 -48.47 -10.14 -13.33
N TYR A 61 -49.23 -9.67 -14.32
CA TYR A 61 -48.75 -9.52 -15.69
C TYR A 61 -48.28 -8.09 -15.90
N VAL A 62 -47.07 -7.95 -16.41
CA VAL A 62 -46.59 -6.69 -16.97
C VAL A 62 -46.77 -6.69 -18.47
N THR A 63 -47.14 -5.53 -19.00
CA THR A 63 -47.08 -5.26 -20.43
C THR A 63 -45.63 -5.27 -20.90
N ARG A 64 -45.43 -5.56 -22.20
CA ARG A 64 -44.10 -5.41 -22.83
C ARG A 64 -43.52 -4.00 -22.63
N LYS A 65 -44.38 -2.98 -22.54
CA LYS A 65 -43.99 -1.59 -22.28
C LYS A 65 -43.40 -1.41 -20.89
N GLU A 66 -44.11 -1.85 -19.84
CA GLU A 66 -43.65 -1.78 -18.45
C GLU A 66 -42.34 -2.56 -18.25
N PHE A 67 -42.22 -3.74 -18.84
CA PHE A 67 -40.98 -4.52 -18.80
C PHE A 67 -39.79 -3.76 -19.43
N ASN A 68 -40.01 -3.12 -20.57
CA ASN A 68 -38.96 -2.33 -21.23
C ASN A 68 -38.57 -1.09 -20.42
N GLU A 69 -39.53 -0.39 -19.81
CA GLU A 69 -39.28 0.76 -18.93
C GLU A 69 -38.46 0.34 -17.69
N TYR A 70 -38.83 -0.78 -17.06
CA TYR A 70 -38.07 -1.37 -15.95
C TYR A 70 -36.65 -1.74 -16.37
N LYS A 71 -36.49 -2.40 -17.52
CA LYS A 71 -35.17 -2.76 -18.06
C LYS A 71 -34.30 -1.51 -18.25
N VAL A 72 -34.80 -0.48 -18.91
CA VAL A 72 -34.07 0.78 -19.14
C VAL A 72 -33.69 1.45 -17.81
N SER A 73 -34.60 1.48 -16.84
CA SER A 73 -34.33 2.04 -15.51
C SER A 73 -33.21 1.27 -14.79
N ASN A 74 -33.23 -0.05 -14.85
CA ASN A 74 -32.18 -0.88 -14.25
C ASN A 74 -30.84 -0.74 -14.98
N ASP A 75 -30.84 -0.70 -16.30
CA ASP A 75 -29.62 -0.48 -17.10
C ASP A 75 -28.98 0.87 -16.70
N GLN A 76 -29.76 1.93 -16.54
CA GLN A 76 -29.27 3.22 -16.06
C GLN A 76 -28.70 3.17 -14.63
N ARG A 77 -29.34 2.43 -13.71
CA ARG A 77 -28.83 2.25 -12.35
C ARG A 77 -27.51 1.48 -12.34
N LEU A 78 -27.41 0.44 -13.15
CA LEU A 78 -26.20 -0.36 -13.30
C LEU A 78 -25.05 0.51 -13.84
N THR A 79 -25.28 1.29 -14.89
CA THR A 79 -24.28 2.23 -15.42
C THR A 79 -23.81 3.24 -14.38
N LYS A 80 -24.70 3.76 -13.52
CA LYS A 80 -24.30 4.65 -12.42
C LYS A 80 -23.42 3.96 -11.38
N ILE A 81 -23.72 2.70 -11.06
CA ILE A 81 -22.91 1.91 -10.12
C ILE A 81 -21.53 1.63 -10.73
N GLU A 82 -21.46 1.21 -11.99
CA GLU A 82 -20.22 0.93 -12.72
C GLU A 82 -19.30 2.17 -12.78
N THR A 83 -19.87 3.33 -13.11
CA THR A 83 -19.10 4.59 -13.15
C THR A 83 -18.60 5.01 -11.75
N THR A 84 -19.41 4.81 -10.71
CA THR A 84 -19.00 5.09 -9.32
C THR A 84 -17.89 4.15 -8.86
N LEU A 85 -18.00 2.85 -9.16
CA LEU A 85 -16.97 1.86 -8.84
C LEU A 85 -15.65 2.13 -9.57
N ALA A 86 -15.71 2.54 -10.84
CA ALA A 86 -14.53 2.94 -11.59
C ALA A 86 -13.82 4.13 -10.93
N ALA A 87 -14.57 5.17 -10.57
CA ALA A 87 -14.02 6.34 -9.88
C ALA A 87 -13.41 5.99 -8.51
N GLN A 88 -14.04 5.11 -7.74
CA GLN A 88 -13.49 4.61 -6.47
C GLN A 88 -12.21 3.79 -6.70
N GLY A 89 -12.17 2.95 -7.72
CA GLY A 89 -10.97 2.20 -8.11
C GLY A 89 -9.79 3.13 -8.44
N GLU A 90 -10.02 4.21 -9.16
CA GLU A 90 -8.99 5.23 -9.44
C GLU A 90 -8.50 5.94 -8.16
N GLN A 91 -9.40 6.25 -7.23
CA GLN A 91 -9.04 6.87 -5.94
C GLN A 91 -8.19 5.92 -5.09
N ILE A 92 -8.56 4.64 -5.02
CA ILE A 92 -7.80 3.61 -4.30
C ILE A 92 -6.40 3.49 -4.92
N ASN A 93 -6.29 3.43 -6.25
CA ASN A 93 -5.00 3.36 -6.93
C ASN A 93 -4.09 4.56 -6.60
N LYS A 94 -4.64 5.78 -6.57
CA LYS A 94 -3.90 6.98 -6.16
C LYS A 94 -3.42 6.87 -4.71
N LEU A 95 -4.27 6.40 -3.81
CA LEU A 95 -3.92 6.22 -2.40
C LEU A 95 -2.82 5.16 -2.22
N THR A 96 -2.91 4.03 -2.93
CA THR A 96 -1.87 2.99 -2.93
C THR A 96 -0.52 3.57 -3.35
N GLN A 97 -0.47 4.34 -4.44
CA GLN A 97 0.77 5.01 -4.88
C GLN A 97 1.30 6.01 -3.85
N THR A 98 0.43 6.73 -3.13
CA THR A 98 0.85 7.62 -2.05
C THR A 98 1.46 6.84 -0.89
N VAL A 99 0.85 5.73 -0.49
CA VAL A 99 1.35 4.86 0.59
C VAL A 99 2.70 4.24 0.21
N GLU A 100 2.86 3.78 -1.03
CA GLU A 100 4.14 3.26 -1.53
C GLU A 100 5.26 4.30 -1.44
N LYS A 101 5.01 5.53 -1.93
CA LYS A 101 5.96 6.65 -1.80
C LYS A 101 6.31 6.99 -0.36
N GLN A 102 5.33 6.97 0.54
CA GLN A 102 5.58 7.18 1.97
C GLN A 102 6.43 6.05 2.56
N GLY A 103 6.19 4.80 2.15
CA GLY A 103 7.02 3.66 2.53
C GLY A 103 8.47 3.82 2.11
N GLU A 104 8.72 4.29 0.87
CA GLU A 104 10.07 4.61 0.39
C GLU A 104 10.76 5.71 1.21
N GLN A 105 10.03 6.78 1.54
CA GLN A 105 10.54 7.87 2.39
C GLN A 105 10.89 7.39 3.79
N ILE A 106 10.05 6.55 4.40
CA ILE A 106 10.32 5.95 5.71
C ILE A 106 11.60 5.09 5.65
N ASN A 107 11.76 4.27 4.59
CA ASN A 107 12.97 3.46 4.41
C ASN A 107 14.24 4.31 4.29
N GLN A 108 14.19 5.45 3.61
CA GLN A 108 15.31 6.39 3.54
C GLN A 108 15.64 6.98 4.92
N LEU A 109 14.63 7.37 5.70
CA LEU A 109 14.83 7.88 7.06
C LEU A 109 15.44 6.83 7.98
N VAL A 110 15.01 5.57 7.88
CA VAL A 110 15.60 4.46 8.65
C VAL A 110 17.09 4.31 8.34
N GLN A 111 17.50 4.40 7.06
CA GLN A 111 18.91 4.34 6.69
C GLN A 111 19.72 5.50 7.28
N VAL A 112 19.18 6.72 7.26
CA VAL A 112 19.83 7.90 7.87
C VAL A 112 20.01 7.71 9.37
N VAL A 113 19.00 7.20 10.07
CA VAL A 113 19.08 6.91 11.52
C VAL A 113 20.16 5.87 11.82
N LEU A 114 20.25 4.81 11.02
CA LEU A 114 21.31 3.80 11.18
C LEU A 114 22.70 4.40 11.00
N LEU A 115 22.92 5.22 9.96
CA LEU A 115 24.19 5.90 9.73
C LEU A 115 24.57 6.84 10.88
N HIS A 116 23.60 7.60 11.42
CA HIS A 116 23.83 8.42 12.60
C HIS A 116 24.17 7.58 13.83
N GLY A 117 23.52 6.42 14.01
CA GLY A 117 23.84 5.47 15.07
C GLY A 117 25.31 5.00 15.01
N GLU A 118 25.80 4.66 13.81
CA GLU A 118 27.21 4.28 13.61
C GLU A 118 28.18 5.42 13.92
N GLN A 119 27.84 6.66 13.52
CA GLN A 119 28.65 7.84 13.80
C GLN A 119 28.73 8.13 15.30
N ILE A 120 27.61 8.04 16.01
CA ILE A 120 27.56 8.21 17.47
C ILE A 120 28.42 7.14 18.16
N ASN A 121 28.38 5.89 17.68
CA ASN A 121 29.20 4.83 18.24
C ASN A 121 30.71 5.12 18.08
N LYS A 122 31.14 5.57 16.89
CA LYS A 122 32.55 5.99 16.65
C LYS A 122 32.97 7.15 17.55
N LEU A 123 32.09 8.14 17.74
CA LEU A 123 32.36 9.26 18.64
C LEU A 123 32.48 8.81 20.09
N THR A 124 31.60 7.90 20.53
CA THR A 124 31.64 7.32 21.88
C THR A 124 32.98 6.65 22.16
N GLN A 125 33.44 5.78 21.25
CA GLN A 125 34.76 5.14 21.37
C GLN A 125 35.91 6.15 21.43
N THR A 126 35.82 7.25 20.66
CA THR A 126 36.83 8.31 20.67
C THR A 126 36.87 9.02 22.03
N VAL A 127 35.70 9.34 22.58
CA VAL A 127 35.57 9.99 23.89
C VAL A 127 36.07 9.06 25.01
N GLU A 128 35.78 7.76 24.95
CA GLU A 128 36.29 6.78 25.91
C GLU A 128 37.82 6.75 25.90
N LYS A 129 38.44 6.64 24.72
CA LYS A 129 39.90 6.67 24.57
C LYS A 129 40.52 7.96 25.10
N GLN A 130 39.90 9.10 24.81
CA GLN A 130 40.36 10.39 25.37
C GLN A 130 40.22 10.43 26.89
N GLY A 131 39.15 9.86 27.45
CA GLY A 131 38.96 9.71 28.88
C GLY A 131 40.05 8.87 29.55
N GLU A 132 40.51 7.80 28.91
CA GLU A 132 41.65 7.00 29.38
C GLU A 132 42.96 7.79 29.36
N GLN A 133 43.26 8.49 28.26
CA GLN A 133 44.44 9.35 28.16
C GLN A 133 44.47 10.45 29.23
N ILE A 134 43.32 11.05 29.54
CA ILE A 134 43.21 12.05 30.61
C ILE A 134 43.54 11.43 31.97
N LYS A 135 43.09 10.20 32.25
CA LYS A 135 43.42 9.50 33.50
C LYS A 135 44.92 9.23 33.61
N GLU A 136 45.57 8.80 32.53
CA GLU A 136 47.02 8.60 32.51
C GLU A 136 47.79 9.90 32.82
N LEU A 137 47.41 10.99 32.16
CA LEU A 137 48.01 12.31 32.42
C LEU A 137 47.80 12.78 33.86
N GLN A 138 46.64 12.50 34.47
CA GLN A 138 46.40 12.82 35.88
C GLN A 138 47.33 12.05 36.83
N VAL A 139 47.61 10.78 36.53
CA VAL A 139 48.56 9.97 37.31
C VAL A 139 49.98 10.54 37.18
N GLU A 140 50.40 10.87 35.96
CA GLU A 140 51.72 11.48 35.72
C GLU A 140 51.87 12.82 36.45
N GLN A 141 50.87 13.70 36.35
CA GLN A 141 50.86 14.98 37.06
C GLN A 141 50.96 14.81 38.57
N LYS A 142 50.28 13.80 39.14
CA LYS A 142 50.38 13.50 40.57
C LYS A 142 51.80 13.09 40.95
N ALA A 143 52.42 12.20 40.18
CA ALA A 143 53.80 11.75 40.41
C ALA A 143 54.80 12.92 40.33
N GLN A 144 54.67 13.77 39.31
CA GLN A 144 55.48 14.99 39.19
C GLN A 144 55.28 15.94 40.37
N GLY A 145 54.04 16.14 40.83
CA GLY A 145 53.72 16.94 42.00
C GLY A 145 54.36 16.41 43.29
N GLU A 146 54.44 15.09 43.46
CA GLU A 146 55.14 14.44 44.59
C GLU A 146 56.66 14.64 44.50
N GLN A 147 57.24 14.51 43.31
CA GLN A 147 58.66 14.77 43.06
C GLN A 147 59.04 16.23 43.38
N ILE A 148 58.23 17.20 42.95
CA ILE A 148 58.43 18.62 43.24
C ILE A 148 58.38 18.87 44.76
N LYS A 149 57.44 18.24 45.49
CA LYS A 149 57.38 18.34 46.96
C LYS A 149 58.65 17.78 47.62
N ALA A 150 59.18 16.67 47.14
CA ALA A 150 60.41 16.07 47.66
C ALA A 150 61.62 17.00 47.43
N GLN A 151 61.77 17.53 46.22
CA GLN A 151 62.80 18.51 45.89
C GLN A 151 62.67 19.78 46.75
N GLY A 152 61.45 20.28 46.95
CA GLY A 152 61.19 21.42 47.83
C GLY A 152 61.63 21.18 49.29
N LYS A 153 61.48 19.97 49.82
CA LYS A 153 62.00 19.60 51.15
C LYS A 153 63.53 19.59 51.18
N GLN A 154 64.17 19.04 50.16
CA GLN A 154 65.63 19.00 50.03
C GLN A 154 66.22 20.42 49.96
N ILE A 155 65.63 21.31 49.15
CA ILE A 155 66.05 22.71 49.04
C ILE A 155 65.91 23.43 50.37
N LYS A 156 64.80 23.22 51.11
CA LYS A 156 64.62 23.78 52.46
C LYS A 156 65.71 23.29 53.44
N ALA A 157 66.07 22.02 53.38
CA ALA A 157 67.13 21.47 54.22
C ALA A 157 68.50 22.09 53.89
N GLN A 158 68.84 22.17 52.59
CA GLN A 158 70.05 22.84 52.12
C GLN A 158 70.10 24.31 52.53
N GLY A 159 68.98 25.04 52.42
CA GLY A 159 68.88 26.43 52.87
C GLY A 159 69.14 26.61 54.37
N LYS A 160 68.70 25.66 55.22
CA LYS A 160 69.04 25.65 56.65
C LYS A 160 70.54 25.44 56.88
N THR A 161 71.13 24.46 56.19
CA THR A 161 72.58 24.17 56.28
C THR A 161 73.41 25.40 55.86
N LEU A 162 73.05 26.04 54.74
CA LEU A 162 73.73 27.24 54.27
C LEU A 162 73.64 28.39 55.29
N LYS A 163 72.46 28.59 55.91
CA LYS A 163 72.28 29.60 56.97
C LYS A 163 73.20 29.33 58.16
N SER A 164 73.34 28.08 58.60
CA SER A 164 74.25 27.70 59.70
C SER A 164 75.71 27.94 59.34
N ILE A 165 76.12 27.63 58.10
CA ILE A 165 77.47 27.90 57.61
C ILE A 165 77.75 29.41 57.61
N LEU A 166 76.82 30.23 57.10
CA LEU A 166 76.95 31.69 57.09
C LEU A 166 77.08 32.26 58.52
N GLN A 167 76.32 31.74 59.48
CA GLN A 167 76.45 32.13 60.89
C GLN A 167 77.82 31.75 61.47
N ALA A 168 78.33 30.56 61.17
CA ALA A 168 79.66 30.12 61.61
C ALA A 168 80.77 30.99 61.03
N LEU A 169 80.73 31.27 59.72
CA LEU A 169 81.67 32.16 59.05
C LEU A 169 81.62 33.59 59.61
N GLY A 170 80.41 34.12 59.86
CA GLY A 170 80.25 35.42 60.51
C GLY A 170 80.85 35.46 61.93
N GLY A 171 80.79 34.35 62.68
CA GLY A 171 81.46 34.21 63.97
C GLY A 171 82.98 34.15 63.87
N ILE A 172 83.52 33.48 62.85
CA ILE A 172 84.96 33.42 62.56
C ILE A 172 85.49 34.81 62.19
N ASN A 173 84.83 35.52 61.27
CA ASN A 173 85.24 36.87 60.87
C ASN A 173 85.34 37.81 62.09
N LYS A 174 84.32 37.83 62.95
CA LYS A 174 84.34 38.62 64.20
C LYS A 174 85.46 38.24 65.17
N ARG A 175 85.92 36.99 65.14
CA ARG A 175 87.07 36.53 65.96
C ARG A 175 88.39 36.99 65.35
N LEU A 176 88.53 36.92 64.03
CA LEU A 176 89.71 37.38 63.31
C LEU A 176 89.92 38.89 63.49
N ASP A 177 88.84 39.69 63.50
CA ASP A 177 88.91 41.14 63.75
C ASP A 177 89.46 41.51 65.14
N LYS A 178 89.46 40.56 66.09
CA LYS A 178 89.99 40.74 67.46
C LYS A 178 91.41 40.21 67.64
N ILE A 179 91.99 39.60 66.61
CA ILE A 179 93.37 39.15 66.68
C ILE A 179 94.24 40.38 66.45
N ASP A 180 94.88 40.86 67.52
CA ASP A 180 95.89 41.89 67.40
C ASP A 180 96.94 41.45 66.37
N PRO A 181 97.33 42.32 65.43
CA PRO A 181 98.36 42.00 64.47
C PRO A 181 99.62 41.57 65.22
N PRO A 182 100.31 40.51 64.75
CA PRO A 182 101.57 40.11 65.38
C PRO A 182 102.54 41.31 65.37
N LYS A 183 103.11 41.60 66.54
CA LYS A 183 104.11 42.66 66.77
C LYS A 183 105.37 42.47 65.94
#